data_AF-A0A482X0T1-F1
#
_entry.id   AF-A0A482X0T1-F1
#
_cell.length_a   1.000
_cell.length_b   1.000
_cell.length_c   1.000
_cell.angle_alpha   90.00
_cell.angle_beta   90.00
_cell.angle_gamma   90.00
#
_symmetry.space_group_name_H-M   'P 1'
#
loop_
_entity.id
_entity.type
_entity.pdbx_description
1 polymer ?
#
loop_
_entity_poly.entity_id
_entity_poly.type
_entity_poly.pdbx_seq_one_letter_code
_entity_poly.pdbx_strand_id
1 'polypeptide(L)'
;MPILIKDFTWRQTDERVIVKIPLRGPAPTNVDLFTCDNFIKLHFPPFLFELCLRDLIDDNQSVCRLLKDEIELELVKSSKEPWEELEAALTKAEKLEVKKRAVDIAQQRNQEQRKKKEEKRSEQQRAAVRSQIALDTTENDVIDHIKKAEIAQAMCSLEDWRTQSQKTLLALEGGGGQGEASSSVVNLEAKIENEKRPMLTKKEVKSIEAKPKKPEPVIVPPRSCGTIKVSFTPRVFPTPLRESKREEENEWLKKQAEARRKTGFVIEDLRPEEHDPQWLKDKGDSFYNVENYLGAISAYSHAIKLNPKIPALYSNRAACHLALENYRRVIEDTTKSLELLTPCVELNAKSRSICHTRRASALCSLQMYEAAIADLEAALKICPENIQLRQDIKLARQKLESSKHDDSEDDSTEEGTIL
;
A
#
# COMPACT_ATOMS: atom_id res chain seq x y z
N MET A 1 11.33 12.42 38.96
CA MET A 1 10.21 13.17 39.57
C MET A 1 10.35 14.61 39.13
N PRO A 2 9.37 15.20 38.43
CA PRO A 2 9.44 16.60 38.04
C PRO A 2 9.39 17.52 39.27
N ILE A 3 10.12 18.63 39.20
CA ILE A 3 10.16 19.66 40.24
C ILE A 3 9.00 20.63 40.02
N LEU A 4 8.05 20.67 40.95
CA LEU A 4 6.90 21.57 40.87
C LEU A 4 7.32 23.01 41.18
N ILE A 5 7.08 23.91 40.23
CA ILE A 5 7.28 25.35 40.43
C ILE A 5 6.00 25.92 41.06
N LYS A 6 6.15 26.59 42.20
CA LYS A 6 5.07 27.35 42.87
C LYS A 6 5.32 28.86 42.89
N ASP A 7 6.55 29.27 42.60
CA ASP A 7 6.92 30.68 42.58
C ASP A 7 6.54 31.23 41.20
N PHE A 8 5.57 32.12 41.16
CA PHE A 8 5.19 32.88 39.98
C PHE A 8 4.72 34.26 40.40
N THR A 9 4.84 35.23 39.50
CA THR A 9 4.24 36.55 39.67
C THR A 9 3.20 36.73 38.58
N TRP A 10 2.13 37.46 38.87
CA TRP A 10 1.11 37.73 37.87
C TRP A 10 0.63 39.16 37.97
N ARG A 11 0.17 39.68 36.85
CA ARG A 11 -0.49 40.97 36.73
C ARG A 11 -1.66 40.82 35.78
N GLN A 12 -2.64 41.71 35.89
CA GLN A 12 -3.77 41.71 34.97
C GLN A 12 -4.03 43.10 34.40
N THR A 13 -4.69 43.07 33.26
CA THR A 13 -5.36 44.18 32.60
C THR A 13 -6.84 43.80 32.43
N ASP A 14 -7.65 44.70 31.90
CA ASP A 14 -9.08 44.45 31.70
C ASP A 14 -9.33 43.28 30.72
N GLU A 15 -8.42 43.06 29.77
CA GLU A 15 -8.57 42.05 28.72
C GLU A 15 -7.61 40.87 28.86
N ARG A 16 -6.46 41.05 29.53
CA ARG A 16 -5.37 40.06 29.56
C ARG A 16 -4.84 39.81 30.95
N VAL A 17 -4.41 38.58 31.18
CA VAL A 17 -3.69 38.15 32.39
C VAL A 17 -2.29 37.73 31.98
N ILE A 18 -1.30 38.29 32.65
CA ILE A 18 0.11 38.01 32.37
C ILE A 18 0.68 37.26 33.56
N VAL A 19 1.10 36.02 33.34
CA VAL A 19 1.74 35.16 34.34
C VAL A 19 3.22 35.02 34.00
N LYS A 20 4.08 35.36 34.95
CA LYS A 20 5.54 35.29 34.82
C LYS A 20 6.09 34.19 35.72
N ILE A 21 6.81 33.26 35.12
CA ILE A 21 7.38 32.09 35.78
C ILE A 21 8.91 32.20 35.69
N PRO A 22 9.62 32.36 36.81
CA PRO A 22 11.08 32.49 36.82
C PRO A 22 11.76 31.16 36.44
N LEU A 23 12.77 31.24 35.58
CA LEU A 23 13.59 30.10 35.18
C LEU A 23 14.74 29.93 36.17
N ARG A 24 14.79 28.78 36.85
CA ARG A 24 15.91 28.41 37.73
C ARG A 24 17.04 27.75 36.93
N GLY A 25 17.63 28.48 35.98
CA GLY A 25 18.72 27.99 35.13
C GLY A 25 18.77 28.63 33.74
N PRO A 26 19.61 28.10 32.82
CA PRO A 26 19.65 28.56 31.44
C PRO A 26 18.30 28.32 30.73
N ALA A 27 17.99 29.18 29.75
CA ALA A 27 16.73 29.09 29.00
C ALA A 27 16.54 27.67 28.39
N PRO A 28 15.40 27.00 28.65
CA PRO A 28 15.14 25.67 28.14
C PRO A 28 15.03 25.65 26.61
N THR A 29 15.58 24.61 25.99
CA THR A 29 15.50 24.41 24.53
C THR A 29 14.12 23.95 24.07
N ASN A 30 13.46 23.11 24.86
CA ASN A 30 12.10 22.61 24.60
C ASN A 30 11.20 22.94 25.79
N VAL A 31 10.08 23.61 25.49
CA VAL A 31 9.06 23.97 26.46
C VAL A 31 7.73 23.45 25.95
N ASP A 32 7.16 22.49 26.66
CA ASP A 32 5.82 21.97 26.36
C ASP A 32 4.79 22.83 27.10
N LEU A 33 4.01 23.61 26.36
CA LEU A 33 2.89 24.37 26.91
C LEU A 33 1.57 23.72 26.48
N PHE A 34 0.74 23.43 27.47
CA PHE A 34 -0.64 23.01 27.30
C PHE A 34 -1.55 24.02 27.99
N THR A 35 -2.38 24.69 27.20
CA THR A 35 -3.44 25.59 27.67
C THR A 35 -4.77 25.07 27.17
N CYS A 36 -5.74 24.96 28.07
CA CYS A 36 -7.11 24.68 27.69
C CYS A 36 -8.06 25.32 28.70
N ASP A 37 -8.87 26.26 28.24
CA ASP A 37 -9.96 26.92 28.97
C ASP A 37 -9.57 27.53 30.32
N ASN A 38 -9.48 26.76 31.40
CA ASN A 38 -9.11 27.24 32.73
C ASN A 38 -7.93 26.46 33.33
N PHE A 39 -7.22 25.68 32.52
CA PHE A 39 -6.09 24.88 32.95
C PHE A 39 -4.84 25.15 32.12
N ILE A 40 -3.73 25.37 32.83
CA ILE A 40 -2.40 25.55 32.23
C ILE A 40 -1.48 24.48 32.80
N LYS A 41 -0.75 23.83 31.89
CA LYS A 41 0.36 22.94 32.21
C LYS A 41 1.54 23.32 31.36
N LEU A 42 2.63 23.66 32.02
CA LEU A 42 3.89 24.02 31.40
C LEU A 42 4.96 23.05 31.89
N HIS A 43 5.66 22.41 30.96
CA HIS A 43 6.68 21.42 31.27
C HIS A 43 7.97 21.73 30.52
N PHE A 44 9.06 21.79 31.26
CA PHE A 44 10.41 21.92 30.72
C PHE A 44 11.37 21.18 31.65
N PRO A 45 11.99 20.06 31.23
CA PRO A 45 12.73 19.20 32.14
C PRO A 45 13.84 19.94 32.93
N PRO A 46 13.95 19.75 34.27
CA PRO A 46 13.18 18.86 35.14
C PRO A 46 11.91 19.48 35.77
N PHE A 47 11.50 20.68 35.38
CA PHE A 47 10.44 21.46 36.02
C PHE A 47 9.05 21.23 35.42
N LEU A 48 8.03 21.34 36.27
CA LEU A 48 6.63 21.27 35.92
C LEU A 48 5.88 22.40 36.63
N PHE A 49 5.05 23.11 35.90
CA PHE A 49 4.15 24.13 36.41
C PHE A 49 2.72 23.78 36.01
N GLU A 50 1.81 23.83 36.98
CA GLU A 50 0.39 23.53 36.78
C GLU A 50 -0.43 24.59 37.50
N LEU A 51 -1.39 25.17 36.79
CA LEU A 51 -2.24 26.23 37.30
C LEU A 51 -3.69 26.02 36.86
N CYS A 52 -4.61 26.09 37.81
CA CYS A 52 -6.05 26.12 37.54
C CYS A 52 -6.53 27.56 37.71
N LEU A 53 -6.87 28.20 36.60
CA LEU A 53 -7.33 29.58 36.54
C LEU A 53 -8.75 29.69 37.11
N ARG A 54 -9.07 30.86 37.65
CA ARG A 54 -10.41 31.20 38.14
C ARG A 54 -11.45 31.17 37.01
N ASP A 55 -11.19 31.88 35.92
CA ASP A 55 -12.08 31.99 34.77
C ASP A 55 -11.49 31.42 33.48
N LEU A 56 -12.34 31.34 32.46
CA LEU A 56 -12.01 30.85 31.12
C LEU A 56 -11.11 31.83 30.36
N ILE A 57 -10.12 31.29 29.67
CA ILE A 57 -9.23 31.99 28.75
C ILE A 57 -9.51 31.57 27.30
N ASP A 58 -9.23 32.46 26.36
CA ASP A 58 -9.21 32.10 24.94
C ASP A 58 -7.84 31.54 24.56
N ASP A 59 -7.79 30.23 24.36
CA ASP A 59 -6.57 29.50 24.00
C ASP A 59 -5.98 29.96 22.65
N ASN A 60 -6.80 30.45 21.72
CA ASN A 60 -6.34 30.77 20.36
C ASN A 60 -5.61 32.11 20.27
N GLN A 61 -5.94 33.03 21.18
CA GLN A 61 -5.35 34.37 21.23
C GLN A 61 -4.27 34.51 22.29
N SER A 62 -4.17 33.55 23.21
CA SER A 62 -3.16 33.53 24.26
C SER A 62 -1.78 33.21 23.68
N VAL A 63 -0.75 33.91 24.16
CA VAL A 63 0.62 33.82 23.63
C VAL A 63 1.59 33.52 24.78
N CYS A 64 2.57 32.65 24.51
CA CYS A 64 3.68 32.38 25.42
C CYS A 64 4.97 32.95 24.85
N ARG A 65 5.70 33.71 25.66
CA ARG A 65 7.03 34.25 25.34
C ARG A 65 8.07 33.67 26.29
N LEU A 66 9.11 33.08 25.71
CA LEU A 66 10.29 32.62 26.45
C LEU A 66 11.32 33.75 26.49
N LEU A 67 11.59 34.27 27.68
CA LEU A 67 12.67 35.24 27.94
C LEU A 67 13.91 34.50 28.47
N LYS A 68 15.03 35.22 28.63
CA LYS A 68 16.29 34.64 29.10
C LYS A 68 16.17 34.04 30.51
N ASP A 69 15.46 34.75 31.40
CA ASP A 69 15.38 34.43 32.82
C ASP A 69 13.95 34.08 33.28
N GLU A 70 12.95 34.25 32.43
CA GLU A 70 11.52 34.07 32.78
C GLU A 70 10.70 33.54 31.59
N ILE A 71 9.58 32.86 31.87
CA ILE A 71 8.54 32.54 30.89
C ILE A 71 7.35 33.47 31.16
N GLU A 72 6.95 34.24 30.15
CA GLU A 72 5.80 35.14 30.21
C GLU A 72 4.63 34.54 29.42
N LEU A 73 3.55 34.19 30.11
CA LEU A 73 2.29 33.73 29.54
C LEU A 73 1.32 34.91 29.49
N GLU A 74 1.00 35.37 28.28
CA GLU A 74 0.02 36.42 28.03
C GLU A 74 -1.30 35.77 27.62
N LEU A 75 -2.21 35.66 28.58
CA LEU A 75 -3.49 34.96 28.45
C LEU A 75 -4.61 35.96 28.20
N VAL A 76 -5.46 35.71 27.22
CA VAL A 76 -6.62 36.57 26.93
C VAL A 76 -7.83 36.06 27.72
N LYS A 77 -8.45 36.95 28.51
CA LYS A 77 -9.64 36.60 29.30
C LYS A 77 -10.86 36.42 28.39
N SER A 78 -11.69 35.42 28.67
CA SER A 78 -12.99 35.30 28.00
C SER A 78 -14.03 36.28 28.56
N SER A 79 -13.92 36.66 29.84
CA SER A 79 -14.78 37.65 30.52
C SER A 79 -13.97 38.91 30.84
N LYS A 80 -14.60 40.08 30.78
CA LYS A 80 -13.96 41.39 31.07
C LYS A 80 -13.91 41.72 32.56
N GLU A 81 -14.07 40.73 33.43
CA GLU A 81 -14.12 40.94 34.87
C GLU A 81 -12.70 40.97 35.48
N PRO A 82 -12.44 41.84 36.47
CA PRO A 82 -11.18 41.82 37.20
C PRO A 82 -11.09 40.55 38.05
N TRP A 83 -9.95 39.87 38.01
CA TRP A 83 -9.72 38.67 38.82
C TRP A 83 -9.13 39.11 40.15
N GLU A 84 -9.81 38.80 41.26
CA GLU A 84 -9.26 39.06 42.61
C GLU A 84 -8.10 38.09 42.92
N GLU A 85 -8.23 36.86 42.43
CA GLU A 85 -7.25 35.78 42.58
C GLU A 85 -7.05 35.07 41.22
N LEU A 86 -5.80 34.73 40.90
CA LEU A 86 -5.45 34.00 39.68
C LEU A 86 -5.86 32.53 39.76
N GLU A 87 -5.60 31.90 40.90
CA GLU A 87 -5.94 30.51 41.15
C GLU A 87 -7.38 30.37 41.61
N ALA A 88 -8.10 29.40 41.06
CA ALA A 88 -9.39 29.01 41.61
C ALA A 88 -9.20 28.33 42.98
N ALA A 89 -9.94 28.79 43.99
CA ALA A 89 -9.99 28.21 45.34
C ALA A 89 -10.71 26.84 45.34
N LEU A 90 -10.11 25.85 44.70
CA LEU A 90 -10.65 24.51 44.48
C LEU A 90 -9.97 23.45 45.33
N THR A 91 -10.73 22.45 45.76
CA THR A 91 -10.20 21.26 46.44
C THR A 91 -9.34 20.42 45.49
N LYS A 92 -8.51 19.52 46.03
CA LYS A 92 -7.65 18.64 45.21
C LYS A 92 -8.46 17.76 44.24
N ALA A 93 -9.67 17.35 44.64
CA ALA A 93 -10.57 16.54 43.82
C ALA A 93 -11.11 17.35 42.62
N GLU A 94 -11.55 18.58 42.87
CA GLU A 94 -12.04 19.50 41.83
C GLU A 94 -10.93 19.88 40.84
N LYS A 95 -9.71 20.15 41.33
CA LYS A 95 -8.54 20.40 40.45
C LYS A 95 -8.25 19.20 39.53
N LEU A 96 -8.45 17.97 40.00
CA LEU A 96 -8.31 16.77 39.16
C LEU A 96 -9.41 16.67 38.10
N GLU A 97 -10.64 17.07 38.44
CA GLU A 97 -11.76 17.07 37.49
C GLU A 97 -11.59 18.14 36.41
N VAL A 98 -11.13 19.33 36.77
CA VAL A 98 -10.76 20.39 35.80
C VAL A 98 -9.69 19.88 34.82
N LYS A 99 -8.64 19.21 35.33
CA LYS A 99 -7.61 18.61 34.49
C LYS A 99 -8.15 17.58 33.50
N LYS A 100 -9.04 16.69 33.95
CA LYS A 100 -9.66 15.68 33.08
C LYS A 100 -10.47 16.34 31.98
N ARG A 101 -11.34 17.29 32.34
CA ARG A 101 -12.15 18.06 31.38
C ARG A 101 -11.29 18.80 30.36
N ALA A 102 -10.22 19.46 30.78
CA ALA A 102 -9.29 20.15 29.89
C ALA A 102 -8.64 19.20 28.87
N VAL A 103 -8.24 18.00 29.31
CA VAL A 103 -7.69 16.98 28.40
C VAL A 103 -8.76 16.48 27.42
N ASP A 104 -9.97 16.22 27.88
CA ASP A 104 -11.07 15.74 27.03
C ASP A 104 -11.45 16.77 25.95
N ILE A 105 -11.55 18.05 26.33
CA ILE A 105 -11.82 19.16 25.40
C ILE A 105 -10.70 19.29 24.37
N ALA A 106 -9.44 19.25 24.80
CA ALA A 106 -8.30 19.32 23.88
C ALA A 106 -8.28 18.12 22.90
N GLN A 107 -8.62 16.92 23.37
CA GLN A 107 -8.75 15.74 22.52
C GLN A 107 -9.87 15.90 21.48
N GLN A 108 -11.04 16.38 21.88
CA GLN A 108 -12.17 16.63 20.98
C GLN A 108 -11.81 17.68 19.92
N ARG A 109 -11.23 18.83 20.32
CA ARG A 109 -10.76 19.87 19.39
C ARG A 109 -9.75 19.32 18.38
N ASN A 110 -8.80 18.50 18.82
CA ASN A 110 -7.81 17.89 17.94
C ASN A 110 -8.45 16.88 16.96
N GLN A 111 -9.42 16.08 17.41
CA GLN A 111 -10.17 15.17 16.53
C GLN A 111 -10.96 15.93 15.46
N GLU A 112 -11.63 17.02 15.81
CA GLU A 112 -12.34 17.86 14.84
C GLU A 112 -11.41 18.50 13.82
N GLN A 113 -10.24 19.01 14.26
CA GLN A 113 -9.24 19.56 13.34
C GLN A 113 -8.70 18.50 12.38
N ARG A 114 -8.50 17.26 12.85
CA ARG A 114 -8.10 16.14 11.99
C ARG A 114 -9.17 15.82 10.95
N LYS A 115 -10.44 15.74 11.35
CA LYS A 115 -11.58 15.54 10.44
C LYS A 115 -11.67 16.64 9.39
N LYS A 116 -11.61 17.91 9.79
CA LYS A 116 -11.65 19.06 8.86
C LYS A 116 -10.47 19.04 7.86
N LYS A 117 -9.27 18.67 8.31
CA LYS A 117 -8.10 18.53 7.42
C LYS A 117 -8.28 17.38 6.42
N GLU A 118 -8.85 16.27 6.86
CA GLU A 118 -9.15 15.11 6.01
C GLU A 118 -10.24 15.42 4.97
N GLU A 119 -11.32 16.11 5.38
CA GLU A 119 -12.38 16.59 4.50
C GLU A 119 -11.80 17.53 3.42
N LYS A 120 -11.02 18.54 3.82
CA LYS A 120 -10.36 19.46 2.89
C LYS A 120 -9.45 18.73 1.89
N ARG A 121 -8.69 17.71 2.35
CA ARG A 121 -7.84 16.90 1.48
C ARG A 121 -8.68 16.08 0.49
N SER A 122 -9.77 15.49 0.95
CA SER A 122 -10.71 14.71 0.13
C SER A 122 -11.38 15.59 -0.94
N GLU A 123 -11.80 16.80 -0.59
CA GLU A 123 -12.36 17.78 -1.52
C GLU A 123 -11.34 18.19 -2.59
N GLN A 124 -10.11 18.50 -2.20
CA GLN A 124 -9.03 18.83 -3.12
C GLN A 124 -8.75 17.68 -4.10
N GLN A 125 -8.70 16.44 -3.61
CA GLN A 125 -8.52 15.26 -4.45
C GLN A 125 -9.68 15.07 -5.45
N ARG A 126 -10.92 15.22 -4.98
CA ARG A 126 -12.11 15.14 -5.85
C ARG A 126 -12.11 16.23 -6.92
N ALA A 127 -11.74 17.46 -6.56
CA ALA A 127 -11.65 18.57 -7.51
C ALA A 127 -10.58 18.33 -8.57
N ALA A 128 -9.41 17.81 -8.18
CA ALA A 128 -8.35 17.44 -9.12
C ALA A 128 -8.79 16.34 -10.10
N VAL A 129 -9.43 15.26 -9.59
CA VAL A 129 -9.95 14.17 -10.44
C VAL A 129 -11.02 14.68 -11.41
N ARG A 130 -11.95 15.54 -10.94
CA ARG A 130 -12.96 16.14 -11.82
C ARG A 130 -12.34 16.99 -12.93
N SER A 131 -11.29 17.74 -12.62
CA SER A 131 -10.57 18.55 -13.60
C SER A 131 -9.89 17.66 -14.64
N GLN A 132 -9.28 16.54 -14.23
CA GLN A 132 -8.67 15.58 -15.15
C GLN A 132 -9.72 14.93 -16.06
N ILE A 133 -10.85 14.46 -15.49
CA ILE A 133 -11.94 13.87 -16.29
C ILE A 133 -12.44 14.87 -17.34
N ALA A 134 -12.59 16.15 -16.98
CA ALA A 134 -13.03 17.18 -17.93
C ALA A 134 -12.05 17.31 -19.11
N LEU A 135 -10.74 17.34 -18.85
CA LEU A 135 -9.72 17.37 -19.90
C LEU A 135 -9.80 16.12 -20.78
N ASP A 136 -9.81 14.93 -20.18
CA ASP A 136 -9.85 13.66 -20.91
C ASP A 136 -11.13 13.54 -21.75
N THR A 137 -12.28 14.03 -21.26
CA THR A 137 -13.53 14.05 -22.04
C THR A 137 -13.41 14.95 -23.27
N THR A 138 -12.85 16.15 -23.11
CA THR A 138 -12.65 17.05 -24.26
C THR A 138 -11.69 16.48 -25.30
N GLU A 139 -10.64 15.79 -24.87
CA GLU A 139 -9.69 15.12 -25.78
C GLU A 139 -10.35 13.95 -26.52
N ASN A 140 -11.12 13.13 -25.81
CA ASN A 140 -11.83 12.01 -26.42
C ASN A 140 -12.88 12.48 -27.43
N ASP A 141 -13.62 13.56 -27.13
CA ASP A 141 -14.59 14.14 -28.06
C ASP A 141 -13.91 14.61 -29.36
N VAL A 142 -12.73 15.24 -29.26
CA VAL A 142 -11.94 15.64 -30.43
C VAL A 142 -11.49 14.43 -31.25
N ILE A 143 -10.99 13.39 -30.59
CA ILE A 143 -10.57 12.14 -31.25
C ILE A 143 -11.75 11.48 -31.97
N ASP A 144 -12.92 11.44 -31.33
CA ASP A 144 -14.12 10.83 -31.91
C ASP A 144 -14.65 11.65 -33.09
N HIS A 145 -14.54 12.97 -33.05
CA HIS A 145 -14.83 13.82 -34.20
C HIS A 145 -13.89 13.55 -35.39
N ILE A 146 -12.59 13.38 -35.14
CA ILE A 146 -11.61 13.03 -36.18
C ILE A 146 -11.91 11.65 -36.77
N LYS A 147 -12.12 10.63 -35.93
CA LYS A 147 -12.46 9.27 -36.38
C LYS A 147 -13.71 9.26 -37.25
N LYS A 148 -14.78 9.94 -36.81
CA LYS A 148 -16.03 10.03 -37.59
C LYS A 148 -15.81 10.70 -38.95
N ALA A 149 -14.98 11.75 -39.01
CA ALA A 149 -14.65 12.41 -40.26
C ALA A 149 -13.85 11.52 -41.22
N GLU A 150 -12.86 10.78 -40.72
CA GLU A 150 -12.07 9.83 -41.52
C GLU A 150 -12.93 8.67 -42.04
N ILE A 151 -13.80 8.12 -41.18
CA ILE A 151 -14.75 7.07 -41.57
C ILE A 151 -15.66 7.58 -42.69
N ALA A 152 -16.22 8.79 -42.55
CA ALA A 152 -17.07 9.38 -43.59
C ALA A 152 -16.32 9.56 -44.92
N GLN A 153 -15.08 10.07 -44.88
CA GLN A 153 -14.26 10.24 -46.07
C GLN A 153 -13.93 8.90 -46.75
N ALA A 154 -13.61 7.88 -45.97
CA ALA A 154 -13.34 6.54 -46.47
C ALA A 154 -14.59 5.90 -47.12
N MET A 155 -15.77 6.09 -46.51
CA MET A 155 -17.04 5.62 -47.08
C MET A 155 -17.35 6.31 -48.42
N CYS A 156 -17.20 7.64 -48.52
CA CYS A 156 -17.37 8.34 -49.79
C CYS A 156 -16.38 7.85 -50.86
N SER A 157 -15.10 7.67 -50.51
CA SER A 157 -14.11 7.14 -51.46
C SER A 157 -14.44 5.72 -51.94
N LEU A 158 -15.06 4.89 -51.09
CA LEU A 158 -15.49 3.54 -51.44
C LEU A 158 -16.71 3.57 -52.37
N GLU A 159 -17.67 4.47 -52.13
CA GLU A 159 -18.80 4.71 -53.02
C GLU A 159 -18.35 5.23 -54.39
N ASP A 160 -17.40 6.17 -54.43
CA ASP A 160 -16.80 6.66 -55.67
C ASP A 160 -16.11 5.52 -56.44
N TRP A 161 -15.33 4.68 -55.77
CA TRP A 161 -14.69 3.53 -56.40
C TRP A 161 -15.72 2.52 -56.93
N ARG A 162 -16.79 2.25 -56.18
CA ARG A 162 -17.88 1.35 -56.58
C ARG A 162 -18.58 1.86 -57.84
N THR A 163 -18.94 3.14 -57.88
CA THR A 163 -19.62 3.76 -59.04
C THR A 163 -18.71 3.83 -60.25
N GLN A 164 -17.42 4.15 -60.08
CA GLN A 164 -16.44 4.09 -61.14
C GLN A 164 -16.32 2.68 -61.70
N SER A 165 -16.14 1.66 -60.84
CA SER A 165 -16.02 0.26 -61.24
C SER A 165 -17.23 -0.22 -62.02
N GLN A 166 -18.44 0.14 -61.58
CA GLN A 166 -19.68 -0.18 -62.29
C GLN A 166 -19.75 0.50 -63.66
N LYS A 167 -19.32 1.77 -63.77
CA LYS A 167 -19.21 2.47 -65.06
C LYS A 167 -18.18 1.81 -65.98
N THR A 168 -17.02 1.39 -65.48
CA THR A 168 -16.00 0.69 -66.29
C THR A 168 -16.53 -0.65 -66.79
N LEU A 169 -17.26 -1.39 -65.95
CA LEU A 169 -17.87 -2.67 -66.32
C LEU A 169 -18.91 -2.50 -67.42
N LEU A 170 -19.79 -1.51 -67.29
CA LEU A 170 -20.76 -1.14 -68.33
C LEU A 170 -20.09 -0.65 -69.63
N ALA A 171 -18.95 0.06 -69.53
CA ALA A 171 -18.19 0.49 -70.71
C ALA A 171 -17.49 -0.69 -71.43
N LEU A 172 -17.15 -1.76 -70.71
CA LEU A 172 -16.60 -3.00 -71.27
C LEU A 172 -17.70 -3.88 -71.90
N GLU A 173 -18.89 -3.93 -71.30
CA GLU A 173 -20.07 -4.62 -71.86
C GLU A 173 -20.70 -3.90 -73.06
N GLY A 174 -20.38 -2.61 -73.28
CA GLY A 174 -20.72 -1.85 -74.49
C GLY A 174 -20.04 -2.34 -75.78
N GLY A 175 -19.20 -3.38 -75.70
CA GLY A 175 -18.56 -4.06 -76.82
C GLY A 175 -19.12 -5.45 -77.11
N GLY A 176 -20.43 -5.69 -76.98
CA GLY A 176 -21.03 -6.91 -77.52
C GLY A 176 -22.35 -7.32 -76.88
N GLY A 177 -23.44 -7.16 -77.64
CA GLY A 177 -24.56 -8.10 -77.67
C GLY A 177 -25.47 -8.18 -76.44
N GLN A 178 -26.61 -7.50 -76.55
CA GLN A 178 -27.91 -7.76 -75.92
C GLN A 178 -27.99 -8.91 -74.89
N GLY A 179 -28.21 -8.54 -73.64
CA GLY A 179 -28.74 -9.41 -72.60
C GLY A 179 -29.48 -8.57 -71.56
N GLU A 180 -30.80 -8.72 -71.50
CA GLU A 180 -31.71 -7.94 -70.64
C GLU A 180 -31.42 -8.19 -69.15
N ALA A 181 -31.01 -7.14 -68.43
CA ALA A 181 -30.93 -7.12 -66.98
C ALA A 181 -32.16 -6.42 -66.41
N SER A 182 -33.04 -7.19 -65.76
CA SER A 182 -34.15 -6.69 -64.97
C SER A 182 -33.63 -5.87 -63.79
N SER A 183 -33.88 -4.56 -63.85
CA SER A 183 -33.49 -3.55 -62.87
C SER A 183 -34.48 -3.46 -61.71
N SER A 184 -34.01 -3.62 -60.48
CA SER A 184 -34.65 -3.05 -59.29
C SER A 184 -33.58 -2.60 -58.30
N VAL A 185 -32.94 -1.46 -58.59
CA VAL A 185 -32.09 -0.76 -57.62
C VAL A 185 -32.88 0.44 -57.11
N VAL A 186 -33.20 0.37 -55.82
CA VAL A 186 -33.90 1.42 -55.07
C VAL A 186 -32.95 2.62 -54.95
N ASN A 187 -33.39 3.76 -55.49
CA ASN A 187 -32.78 5.07 -55.28
C ASN A 187 -32.89 5.47 -53.81
N LEU A 188 -31.76 5.81 -53.18
CA LEU A 188 -31.72 6.57 -51.94
C LEU A 188 -30.72 7.72 -52.14
N GLU A 189 -31.24 8.84 -52.63
CA GLU A 189 -30.57 10.13 -52.65
C GLU A 189 -30.45 10.64 -51.21
N ALA A 190 -29.23 10.67 -50.66
CA ALA A 190 -28.94 11.41 -49.45
C ALA A 190 -28.52 12.84 -49.82
N LYS A 191 -29.38 13.80 -49.48
CA LYS A 191 -29.12 15.24 -49.53
C LYS A 191 -27.82 15.58 -48.79
N ILE A 192 -26.83 16.06 -49.52
CA ILE A 192 -25.64 16.71 -48.95
C ILE A 192 -25.96 18.20 -48.85
N GLU A 193 -26.19 18.66 -47.62
CA GLU A 193 -26.29 20.08 -47.28
C GLU A 193 -24.87 20.65 -47.20
N ASN A 194 -24.63 21.67 -48.01
CA ASN A 194 -23.32 22.23 -48.31
C ASN A 194 -23.02 23.38 -47.35
N GLU A 195 -22.35 23.11 -46.23
CA GLU A 195 -21.78 24.16 -45.38
C GLU A 195 -20.28 24.35 -45.64
N LYS A 196 -19.96 25.56 -46.09
CA LYS A 196 -18.64 26.02 -46.53
C LYS A 196 -17.63 26.03 -45.38
N ARG A 197 -16.47 25.38 -45.56
CA ARG A 197 -15.24 25.70 -44.82
C ARG A 197 -14.43 26.79 -45.55
N PRO A 198 -13.82 27.75 -44.84
CA PRO A 198 -12.79 28.60 -45.44
C PRO A 198 -11.43 27.89 -45.45
N MET A 199 -10.74 28.05 -46.58
CA MET A 199 -9.39 27.54 -46.85
C MET A 199 -8.32 28.28 -46.05
N LEU A 200 -7.27 27.56 -45.63
CA LEU A 200 -5.99 28.16 -45.28
C LEU A 200 -4.88 27.64 -46.20
N THR A 201 -4.09 28.61 -46.63
CA THR A 201 -3.16 28.75 -47.76
C THR A 201 -2.06 27.71 -47.95
N LYS A 202 -1.80 27.38 -49.23
CA LYS A 202 -0.58 26.74 -49.76
C LYS A 202 0.66 27.62 -49.51
N LYS A 203 1.77 27.00 -49.10
CA LYS A 203 3.11 27.38 -49.56
C LYS A 203 3.77 26.20 -50.25
N GLU A 204 4.39 26.51 -51.37
CA GLU A 204 4.86 25.65 -52.43
C GLU A 204 6.10 24.86 -52.02
N VAL A 205 6.17 23.58 -52.40
CA VAL A 205 7.44 22.85 -52.50
C VAL A 205 7.53 22.21 -53.88
N LYS A 206 8.64 22.50 -54.55
CA LYS A 206 8.97 22.15 -55.92
C LYS A 206 9.12 20.63 -56.09
N SER A 207 8.64 20.17 -57.25
CA SER A 207 8.74 18.82 -57.79
C SER A 207 10.20 18.40 -58.01
N ILE A 208 10.55 17.18 -57.61
CA ILE A 208 11.64 16.39 -58.19
C ILE A 208 11.09 14.98 -58.41
N GLU A 209 11.01 14.59 -59.68
CA GLU A 209 10.61 13.26 -60.14
C GLU A 209 11.70 12.23 -59.84
N ALA A 210 11.35 11.16 -59.14
CA ALA A 210 12.11 9.90 -59.17
C ALA A 210 11.17 8.71 -58.88
N LYS A 211 11.03 7.82 -59.85
CA LYS A 211 10.24 6.57 -59.73
C LYS A 211 10.81 5.67 -58.62
N PRO A 212 10.01 5.13 -57.68
CA PRO A 212 10.50 4.10 -56.78
C PRO A 212 10.39 2.71 -57.42
N LYS A 213 11.49 1.96 -57.36
CA LYS A 213 11.57 0.52 -57.64
C LYS A 213 10.73 -0.26 -56.62
N LYS A 214 10.08 -1.36 -57.05
CA LYS A 214 9.33 -2.27 -56.17
C LYS A 214 10.24 -2.81 -55.05
N PRO A 215 9.85 -2.74 -53.76
CA PRO A 215 10.61 -3.36 -52.69
C PRO A 215 10.34 -4.88 -52.62
N GLU A 216 11.41 -5.65 -52.43
CA GLU A 216 11.37 -7.08 -52.11
C GLU A 216 10.75 -7.33 -50.72
N PRO A 217 10.15 -8.52 -50.49
CA PRO A 217 9.41 -8.81 -49.27
C PRO A 217 10.35 -8.87 -48.06
N VAL A 218 10.25 -7.87 -47.18
CA VAL A 218 10.93 -7.85 -45.88
C VAL A 218 10.22 -8.82 -44.95
N ILE A 219 10.89 -9.91 -44.56
CA ILE A 219 10.43 -10.80 -43.50
C ILE A 219 10.57 -10.04 -42.18
N VAL A 220 9.44 -9.64 -41.60
CA VAL A 220 9.41 -8.96 -40.30
C VAL A 220 9.69 -9.97 -39.16
N PRO A 221 10.56 -9.65 -38.20
CA PRO A 221 10.85 -10.55 -37.08
C PRO A 221 9.61 -10.76 -36.19
N PRO A 222 9.46 -11.93 -35.55
CA PRO A 222 8.32 -12.22 -34.68
C PRO A 222 8.30 -11.24 -33.49
N ARG A 223 7.11 -10.73 -33.17
CA ARG A 223 6.92 -9.72 -32.12
C ARG A 223 7.30 -10.30 -30.75
N SER A 224 8.01 -9.54 -29.93
CA SER A 224 8.33 -9.93 -28.55
C SER A 224 7.05 -10.01 -27.70
N CYS A 225 6.88 -11.10 -26.96
CA CYS A 225 5.82 -11.20 -25.97
C CYS A 225 6.09 -10.26 -24.78
N GLY A 226 5.10 -9.45 -24.42
CA GLY A 226 5.14 -8.56 -23.26
C GLY A 226 4.14 -9.00 -22.21
N THR A 227 4.56 -9.03 -20.94
CA THR A 227 3.65 -9.29 -19.82
C THR A 227 2.89 -8.01 -19.49
N ILE A 228 1.61 -7.95 -19.86
CA ILE A 228 0.72 -6.86 -19.47
C ILE A 228 0.40 -7.04 -17.98
N LYS A 229 0.90 -6.13 -17.13
CA LYS A 229 0.45 -6.04 -15.74
C LYS A 229 -0.96 -5.46 -15.75
N VAL A 230 -1.95 -6.35 -15.74
CA VAL A 230 -3.35 -5.98 -15.55
C VAL A 230 -3.55 -5.64 -14.07
N SER A 231 -3.55 -4.34 -13.75
CA SER A 231 -4.03 -3.87 -12.46
C SER A 231 -5.51 -3.54 -12.58
N PHE A 232 -6.35 -4.28 -11.87
CA PHE A 232 -7.76 -3.93 -11.75
C PHE A 232 -7.89 -2.74 -10.82
N THR A 233 -8.50 -1.66 -11.31
CA THR A 233 -8.94 -0.55 -10.46
C THR A 233 -9.93 -1.10 -9.43
N PRO A 234 -9.70 -0.89 -8.11
CA PRO A 234 -10.64 -1.34 -7.11
C PRO A 234 -12.01 -0.72 -7.41
N ARG A 235 -13.05 -1.54 -7.43
CA ARG A 235 -14.41 -1.14 -7.75
C ARG A 235 -14.93 -0.23 -6.63
N VAL A 236 -14.68 1.08 -6.75
CA VAL A 236 -15.27 2.11 -5.90
C VAL A 236 -16.36 2.80 -6.72
N PHE A 237 -17.42 2.07 -7.05
CA PHE A 237 -18.64 2.71 -7.56
C PHE A 237 -19.49 3.09 -6.35
N PRO A 238 -19.71 4.38 -6.04
CA PRO A 238 -20.98 4.78 -5.46
C PRO A 238 -21.99 4.69 -6.60
N THR A 239 -22.68 3.57 -6.72
CA THR A 239 -23.82 3.41 -7.63
C THR A 239 -24.78 4.58 -7.41
N PRO A 240 -25.27 5.27 -8.45
CA PRO A 240 -26.23 6.36 -8.30
C PRO A 240 -27.41 5.92 -7.40
N LEU A 241 -27.78 6.75 -6.43
CA LEU A 241 -28.71 6.39 -5.32
C LEU A 241 -30.07 5.82 -5.78
N ARG A 242 -30.46 6.06 -7.03
CA ARG A 242 -31.70 5.60 -7.66
C ARG A 242 -31.73 4.09 -7.93
N GLU A 243 -30.58 3.44 -8.06
CA GLU A 243 -30.45 1.98 -8.30
C GLU A 243 -29.67 1.26 -7.18
N SER A 244 -29.34 1.98 -6.11
CA SER A 244 -28.51 1.46 -5.03
C SER A 244 -29.28 0.46 -4.17
N LYS A 245 -29.02 -0.82 -4.41
CA LYS A 245 -29.28 -1.89 -3.44
C LYS A 245 -28.14 -1.94 -2.43
N ARG A 246 -27.95 -0.86 -1.68
CA ARG A 246 -26.82 -0.66 -0.75
C ARG A 246 -26.64 -1.85 0.21
N GLU A 247 -27.74 -2.45 0.62
CA GLU A 247 -27.73 -3.65 1.47
C GLU A 247 -27.16 -4.87 0.73
N GLU A 248 -27.60 -5.14 -0.50
CA GLU A 248 -27.07 -6.24 -1.32
C GLU A 248 -25.59 -6.01 -1.69
N GLU A 249 -25.18 -4.76 -1.96
CA GLU A 249 -23.78 -4.39 -2.21
C GLU A 249 -22.91 -4.60 -0.96
N ASN A 250 -23.40 -4.21 0.22
CA ASN A 250 -22.73 -4.44 1.49
C ASN A 250 -22.65 -5.94 1.83
N GLU A 251 -23.71 -6.70 1.56
CA GLU A 251 -23.70 -8.15 1.72
C GLU A 251 -22.72 -8.82 0.76
N TRP A 252 -22.65 -8.36 -0.49
CA TRP A 252 -21.70 -8.86 -1.46
C TRP A 252 -20.26 -8.57 -1.04
N LEU A 253 -19.97 -7.35 -0.54
CA LEU A 253 -18.68 -6.99 0.03
C LEU A 253 -18.33 -7.83 1.27
N LYS A 254 -19.30 -8.08 2.16
CA LYS A 254 -19.12 -8.96 3.32
C LYS A 254 -18.82 -10.39 2.89
N LYS A 255 -19.58 -10.95 1.95
CA LYS A 255 -19.35 -12.30 1.40
C LYS A 255 -17.98 -12.40 0.74
N GLN A 256 -17.55 -11.36 0.04
CA GLN A 256 -16.22 -11.30 -0.57
C GLN A 256 -15.10 -11.21 0.49
N ALA A 257 -15.28 -10.41 1.54
CA ALA A 257 -14.36 -10.34 2.67
C ALA A 257 -14.29 -11.66 3.45
N GLU A 258 -15.42 -12.34 3.66
CA GLU A 258 -15.46 -13.67 4.29
C GLU A 258 -14.77 -14.74 3.43
N ALA A 259 -14.98 -14.71 2.11
CA ALA A 259 -14.29 -15.60 1.18
C ALA A 259 -12.77 -15.34 1.15
N ARG A 260 -12.36 -14.06 1.17
CA ARG A 260 -10.94 -13.69 1.33
C ARG A 260 -10.38 -14.19 2.64
N ARG A 261 -11.07 -14.00 3.77
CA ARG A 261 -10.65 -14.51 5.09
C ARG A 261 -10.54 -16.03 5.16
N LYS A 262 -11.33 -16.78 4.39
CA LYS A 262 -11.20 -18.24 4.29
C LYS A 262 -9.95 -18.65 3.50
N THR A 263 -9.56 -17.87 2.50
CA THR A 263 -8.45 -18.19 1.58
C THR A 263 -7.11 -17.59 2.01
N GLY A 264 -7.11 -16.48 2.76
CA GLY A 264 -5.91 -15.86 3.34
C GLY A 264 -6.18 -14.56 4.10
N PHE A 265 -5.11 -13.88 4.50
CA PHE A 265 -5.17 -12.59 5.19
C PHE A 265 -4.74 -11.43 4.26
N VAL A 266 -5.53 -10.36 4.25
CA VAL A 266 -5.19 -9.05 3.66
C VAL A 266 -5.22 -8.03 4.81
N ILE A 267 -4.20 -7.17 4.90
CA ILE A 267 -4.00 -6.21 6.01
C ILE A 267 -5.23 -5.33 6.26
N GLU A 268 -5.94 -4.99 5.18
CA GLU A 268 -7.08 -4.07 5.19
C GLU A 268 -8.30 -4.63 5.94
N ASP A 269 -8.38 -5.95 6.13
CA ASP A 269 -9.53 -6.62 6.76
C ASP A 269 -9.34 -6.89 8.26
N LEU A 270 -8.19 -6.52 8.86
CA LEU A 270 -7.94 -6.70 10.30
C LEU A 270 -8.71 -5.67 11.11
N ARG A 271 -9.45 -6.15 12.12
CA ARG A 271 -9.99 -5.28 13.16
C ARG A 271 -8.85 -4.81 14.08
N PRO A 272 -8.93 -3.63 14.71
CA PRO A 272 -7.94 -3.16 15.68
C PRO A 272 -7.64 -4.17 16.79
N GLU A 273 -8.62 -4.97 17.19
CA GLU A 273 -8.50 -6.03 18.21
C GLU A 273 -7.67 -7.24 17.74
N GLU A 274 -7.55 -7.44 16.43
CA GLU A 274 -6.86 -8.57 15.80
C GLU A 274 -5.36 -8.24 15.52
N HIS A 275 -4.91 -7.05 15.91
CA HIS A 275 -3.52 -6.58 15.80
C HIS A 275 -2.61 -7.06 16.95
N ASP A 276 -2.91 -8.21 17.56
CA ASP A 276 -2.02 -8.86 18.52
C ASP A 276 -1.16 -9.92 17.81
N PRO A 277 0.19 -9.86 17.91
CA PRO A 277 1.08 -10.90 17.40
C PRO A 277 0.71 -12.32 17.88
N GLN A 278 0.22 -12.45 19.11
CA GLN A 278 -0.15 -13.75 19.67
C GLN A 278 -1.43 -14.30 19.03
N TRP A 279 -2.44 -13.43 18.83
CA TRP A 279 -3.65 -13.80 18.12
C TRP A 279 -3.37 -14.23 16.67
N LEU A 280 -2.50 -13.50 15.96
CA LEU A 280 -2.12 -13.84 14.58
C LEU A 280 -1.32 -15.14 14.49
N LYS A 281 -0.50 -15.44 15.50
CA LYS A 281 0.16 -16.75 15.62
C LYS A 281 -0.88 -17.86 15.73
N ASP A 282 -1.80 -17.75 16.67
CA ASP A 282 -2.81 -18.78 16.93
C ASP A 282 -3.74 -18.96 15.72
N LYS A 283 -4.01 -17.87 14.99
CA LYS A 283 -4.75 -17.90 13.74
C LYS A 283 -3.96 -18.59 12.62
N GLY A 284 -2.66 -18.34 12.52
CA GLY A 284 -1.76 -19.06 11.61
C GLY A 284 -1.74 -20.55 11.92
N ASP A 285 -1.65 -20.93 13.20
CA ASP A 285 -1.70 -22.32 13.65
C ASP A 285 -3.04 -22.99 13.25
N SER A 286 -4.15 -22.27 13.38
CA SER A 286 -5.47 -22.73 12.91
C SER A 286 -5.50 -22.97 11.39
N PHE A 287 -4.89 -22.12 10.57
CA PHE A 287 -4.83 -22.33 9.13
C PHE A 287 -3.91 -23.49 8.75
N TYR A 288 -2.80 -23.66 9.48
CA TYR A 288 -1.88 -24.78 9.29
C TYR A 288 -2.58 -26.13 9.54
N ASN A 289 -3.42 -26.21 10.58
CA ASN A 289 -4.20 -27.41 10.91
C ASN A 289 -5.27 -27.74 9.86
N VAL A 290 -5.72 -26.75 9.09
CA VAL A 290 -6.69 -26.92 7.98
C VAL A 290 -5.95 -27.09 6.64
N GLU A 291 -4.62 -27.28 6.67
CA GLU A 291 -3.75 -27.42 5.49
C GLU A 291 -3.77 -26.21 4.54
N ASN A 292 -4.30 -25.07 4.99
CA ASN A 292 -4.22 -23.82 4.24
C ASN A 292 -2.88 -23.13 4.54
N TYR A 293 -1.80 -23.65 3.93
CA TYR A 293 -0.44 -23.15 4.15
C TYR A 293 -0.25 -21.71 3.66
N LEU A 294 -0.92 -21.29 2.58
CA LEU A 294 -0.83 -19.92 2.06
C LEU A 294 -1.47 -18.91 3.03
N GLY A 295 -2.63 -19.25 3.60
CA GLY A 295 -3.29 -18.45 4.63
C GLY A 295 -2.45 -18.35 5.91
N ALA A 296 -1.85 -19.47 6.33
CA ALA A 296 -0.95 -19.51 7.48
C ALA A 296 0.30 -18.63 7.27
N ILE A 297 0.94 -18.70 6.10
CA ILE A 297 2.09 -17.86 5.75
C ILE A 297 1.74 -16.37 5.83
N SER A 298 0.56 -15.98 5.33
CA SER A 298 0.09 -14.60 5.43
C SER A 298 -0.05 -14.16 6.90
N ALA A 299 -0.74 -14.96 7.72
CA ALA A 299 -0.95 -14.68 9.14
C ALA A 299 0.39 -14.54 9.90
N TYR A 300 1.32 -15.49 9.74
CA TYR A 300 2.64 -15.39 10.39
C TYR A 300 3.46 -14.21 9.86
N SER A 301 3.39 -13.90 8.56
CA SER A 301 4.10 -12.76 8.00
C SER A 301 3.59 -11.43 8.56
N HIS A 302 2.29 -11.33 8.84
CA HIS A 302 1.72 -10.17 9.54
C HIS A 302 2.14 -10.12 11.01
N ALA A 303 2.12 -11.27 11.70
CA ALA A 303 2.61 -11.35 13.08
C ALA A 303 4.08 -10.90 13.20
N ILE A 304 4.93 -11.29 12.24
CA ILE A 304 6.34 -10.88 12.18
C ILE A 304 6.49 -9.37 11.95
N LYS A 305 5.64 -8.76 11.10
CA LYS A 305 5.65 -7.30 10.88
C LYS A 305 5.30 -6.53 12.16
N LEU A 306 4.41 -7.05 12.99
CA LEU A 306 4.03 -6.44 14.27
C LEU A 306 5.10 -6.67 15.34
N ASN A 307 5.58 -7.91 15.48
CA ASN A 307 6.64 -8.24 16.43
C ASN A 307 7.68 -9.20 15.80
N PRO A 308 8.82 -8.66 15.34
CA PRO A 308 9.85 -9.47 14.69
C PRO A 308 10.73 -10.26 15.68
N LYS A 309 10.51 -10.14 17.00
CA LYS A 309 11.35 -10.76 18.03
C LYS A 309 10.87 -12.14 18.47
N ILE A 310 9.76 -12.64 17.95
CA ILE A 310 9.19 -13.93 18.35
C ILE A 310 9.74 -15.04 17.43
N PRO A 311 10.62 -15.95 17.91
CA PRO A 311 11.22 -16.98 17.06
C PRO A 311 10.21 -17.99 16.52
N ALA A 312 9.19 -18.31 17.32
CA ALA A 312 8.14 -19.27 16.95
C ALA A 312 7.42 -18.90 15.65
N LEU A 313 7.26 -17.60 15.35
CA LEU A 313 6.60 -17.14 14.13
C LEU A 313 7.40 -17.54 12.88
N TYR A 314 8.71 -17.35 12.89
CA TYR A 314 9.58 -17.73 11.79
C TYR A 314 9.63 -19.25 11.64
N SER A 315 9.76 -19.98 12.76
CA SER A 315 9.78 -21.44 12.72
C SER A 315 8.48 -22.02 12.15
N ASN A 316 7.31 -21.51 12.56
CA ASN A 316 6.01 -21.98 12.05
C ASN A 316 5.76 -21.57 10.60
N ARG A 317 6.20 -20.38 10.19
CA ARG A 317 6.18 -19.98 8.78
C ARG A 317 7.09 -20.86 7.92
N ALA A 318 8.26 -21.25 8.43
CA ALA A 318 9.15 -22.19 7.77
C ALA A 318 8.52 -23.58 7.58
N ALA A 319 7.70 -24.05 8.53
CA ALA A 319 6.95 -25.30 8.39
C ALA A 319 5.95 -25.23 7.22
N CYS A 320 5.25 -24.10 7.07
CA CYS A 320 4.36 -23.87 5.94
C CYS A 320 5.13 -23.82 4.61
N HIS A 321 6.30 -23.18 4.60
CA HIS A 321 7.15 -23.13 3.41
C HIS A 321 7.72 -24.50 3.04
N LEU A 322 8.02 -25.37 4.01
CA LEU A 322 8.41 -26.76 3.75
C LEU A 322 7.28 -27.54 3.08
N ALA A 323 6.04 -27.39 3.55
CA ALA A 323 4.86 -28.05 2.96
C ALA A 323 4.58 -27.57 1.52
N LEU A 324 4.95 -26.33 1.21
CA LEU A 324 4.85 -25.77 -0.15
C LEU A 324 6.16 -25.87 -0.96
N GLU A 325 7.13 -26.67 -0.50
CA GLU A 325 8.41 -26.92 -1.18
C GLU A 325 9.24 -25.65 -1.48
N ASN A 326 9.02 -24.56 -0.72
CA ASN A 326 9.75 -23.31 -0.85
C ASN A 326 11.05 -23.32 -0.04
N TYR A 327 11.97 -24.23 -0.36
CA TYR A 327 13.14 -24.56 0.47
C TYR A 327 14.06 -23.38 0.79
N ARG A 328 14.25 -22.43 -0.15
CA ARG A 328 15.08 -21.24 0.10
C ARG A 328 14.52 -20.37 1.23
N ARG A 329 13.20 -20.16 1.24
CA ARG A 329 12.54 -19.38 2.31
C ARG A 329 12.57 -20.09 3.66
N VAL A 330 12.54 -21.43 3.65
CA VAL A 330 12.71 -22.23 4.87
C VAL A 330 14.07 -21.94 5.51
N ILE A 331 15.13 -21.92 4.71
CA ILE A 331 16.50 -21.65 5.19
C ILE A 331 16.60 -20.25 5.78
N GLU A 332 16.04 -19.25 5.11
CA GLU A 332 16.01 -17.86 5.62
C GLU A 332 15.28 -17.76 6.97
N ASP A 333 14.06 -18.32 7.06
CA ASP A 333 13.24 -18.24 8.26
C ASP A 333 13.81 -19.03 9.43
N THR A 334 14.32 -20.23 9.19
CA THR A 334 14.96 -21.06 10.22
C THR A 334 16.25 -20.43 10.73
N THR A 335 17.04 -19.80 9.84
CA THR A 335 18.25 -19.06 10.23
C THR A 335 17.90 -17.86 11.10
N LYS A 336 16.92 -17.05 10.70
CA LYS A 336 16.40 -15.92 11.50
C LYS A 336 15.89 -16.39 12.88
N SER A 337 15.18 -17.51 12.91
CA SER A 337 14.68 -18.09 14.15
C SER A 337 15.82 -18.52 15.08
N LEU A 338 16.87 -19.16 14.55
CA LEU A 338 18.04 -19.57 15.32
C LEU A 338 18.84 -18.37 15.87
N GLU A 339 18.99 -17.29 15.09
CA GLU A 339 19.60 -16.04 15.56
C GLU A 339 18.87 -15.48 16.79
N LEU A 340 17.53 -15.47 16.75
CA LEU A 340 16.70 -14.99 17.86
C LEU A 340 16.67 -15.93 19.07
N LEU A 341 17.07 -17.20 18.91
CA LEU A 341 17.15 -18.19 19.99
C LEU A 341 18.53 -18.16 20.70
N THR A 342 19.25 -17.05 20.60
CA THR A 342 20.52 -16.81 21.29
C THR A 342 20.27 -15.96 22.55
N PRO A 343 20.78 -16.32 23.74
CA PRO A 343 21.70 -17.43 24.03
C PRO A 343 21.04 -18.81 24.04
N CYS A 344 21.85 -19.86 23.85
CA CYS A 344 21.43 -21.25 23.93
C CYS A 344 21.10 -21.61 25.38
N VAL A 345 19.82 -21.83 25.68
CA VAL A 345 19.32 -22.20 27.03
C VAL A 345 18.49 -23.48 26.92
N GLU A 346 18.36 -24.24 28.01
CA GLU A 346 17.54 -25.46 28.03
C GLU A 346 16.07 -25.20 27.68
N LEU A 347 15.50 -24.06 28.13
CA LEU A 347 14.12 -23.69 27.82
C LEU A 347 13.85 -23.55 26.30
N ASN A 348 14.88 -23.15 25.53
CA ASN A 348 14.76 -22.96 24.09
C ASN A 348 15.39 -24.10 23.27
N ALA A 349 15.90 -25.15 23.93
CA ALA A 349 16.54 -26.30 23.30
C ALA A 349 15.64 -26.99 22.28
N LYS A 350 14.39 -27.30 22.66
CA LYS A 350 13.42 -27.96 21.76
C LYS A 350 13.16 -27.12 20.50
N SER A 351 12.98 -25.81 20.66
CA SER A 351 12.75 -24.89 19.55
C SER A 351 13.95 -24.79 18.61
N ARG A 352 15.18 -24.78 19.15
CA ARG A 352 16.42 -24.81 18.37
C ARG A 352 16.55 -26.11 17.58
N SER A 353 16.31 -27.25 18.22
CA SER A 353 16.32 -28.58 17.56
C SER A 353 15.35 -28.63 16.38
N ILE A 354 14.10 -28.17 16.57
CA ILE A 354 13.10 -28.09 15.49
C ILE A 354 13.58 -27.21 14.33
N CYS A 355 14.21 -26.06 14.60
CA CYS A 355 14.72 -25.19 13.54
C CYS A 355 15.85 -25.85 12.75
N HIS A 356 16.80 -26.51 13.41
CA HIS A 356 17.86 -27.28 12.74
C HIS A 356 17.29 -28.40 11.88
N THR A 357 16.34 -29.18 12.38
CA THR A 357 15.69 -30.26 11.61
C THR A 357 14.96 -29.72 10.37
N ARG A 358 14.20 -28.62 10.51
CA ARG A 358 13.49 -27.98 9.39
C ARG A 358 14.47 -27.45 8.34
N ARG A 359 15.56 -26.82 8.77
CA ARG A 359 16.61 -26.31 7.87
C ARG A 359 17.32 -27.45 7.14
N ALA A 360 17.68 -28.52 7.86
CA ALA A 360 18.29 -29.71 7.27
C ALA A 360 17.38 -30.38 6.24
N SER A 361 16.07 -30.50 6.51
CA SER A 361 15.11 -31.04 5.55
C SER A 361 15.09 -30.23 4.25
N ALA A 362 15.06 -28.89 4.34
CA ALA A 362 15.15 -28.03 3.15
C ALA A 362 16.49 -28.15 2.41
N LEU A 363 17.61 -28.25 3.14
CA LEU A 363 18.94 -28.42 2.56
C LEU A 363 19.09 -29.77 1.84
N CYS A 364 18.55 -30.84 2.42
CA CYS A 364 18.47 -32.16 1.77
C CYS A 364 17.68 -32.10 0.47
N SER A 365 16.55 -31.38 0.44
CA SER A 365 15.77 -31.19 -0.81
C SER A 365 16.50 -30.37 -1.86
N LEU A 366 17.38 -29.45 -1.43
CA LEU A 366 18.27 -28.68 -2.32
C LEU A 366 19.58 -29.43 -2.65
N GLN A 367 19.71 -30.70 -2.28
CA GLN A 367 20.90 -31.53 -2.49
C GLN A 367 22.18 -31.02 -1.79
N MET A 368 22.04 -30.10 -0.83
CA MET A 368 23.14 -29.60 -0.01
C MET A 368 23.37 -30.50 1.21
N TYR A 369 23.73 -31.76 0.96
CA TYR A 369 23.76 -32.79 2.00
C TYR A 369 24.80 -32.55 3.09
N GLU A 370 25.97 -31.96 2.76
CA GLU A 370 27.01 -31.67 3.76
C GLU A 370 26.52 -30.67 4.82
N ALA A 371 25.87 -29.59 4.39
CA ALA A 371 25.27 -28.61 5.29
C ALA A 371 24.07 -29.20 6.07
N ALA A 372 23.27 -30.05 5.43
CA ALA A 372 22.15 -30.72 6.09
C ALA A 372 22.61 -31.65 7.21
N ILE A 373 23.69 -32.43 7.01
CA ILE A 373 24.27 -33.31 8.02
C ILE A 373 24.75 -32.49 9.23
N ALA A 374 25.43 -31.36 9.01
CA ALA A 374 25.88 -30.49 10.09
C ALA A 374 24.71 -29.99 10.95
N ASP A 375 23.59 -29.61 10.34
CA ASP A 375 22.38 -29.20 11.06
C ASP A 375 21.71 -30.37 11.80
N LEU A 376 21.63 -31.56 11.21
CA LEU A 376 21.08 -32.74 11.89
C LEU A 376 21.94 -33.17 13.08
N GLU A 377 23.27 -33.09 12.95
CA GLU A 377 24.20 -33.36 14.06
C GLU A 377 24.04 -32.32 15.18
N ALA A 378 23.83 -31.05 14.85
CA ALA A 378 23.51 -30.01 15.82
C ALA A 378 22.18 -30.29 16.53
N ALA A 379 21.14 -30.74 15.80
CA ALA A 379 19.87 -31.15 16.38
C ALA A 379 20.00 -32.38 17.30
N LEU A 380 20.83 -33.36 16.91
CA LEU A 380 21.08 -34.58 17.68
C LEU A 380 21.84 -34.30 18.99
N LYS A 381 22.76 -33.33 18.98
CA LYS A 381 23.43 -32.86 20.22
C LYS A 381 22.43 -32.31 21.24
N ILE A 382 21.35 -31.67 20.78
CA ILE A 382 20.31 -31.12 21.64
C ILE A 382 19.32 -32.21 22.09
N CYS A 383 18.95 -33.14 21.19
CA CYS A 383 18.00 -34.21 21.48
C CYS A 383 18.60 -35.58 21.13
N PRO A 384 19.46 -36.16 22.00
CA PRO A 384 20.24 -37.37 21.69
C PRO A 384 19.40 -38.64 21.58
N GLU A 385 18.20 -38.65 22.16
CA GLU A 385 17.28 -39.80 22.18
C GLU A 385 16.45 -39.94 20.89
N ASN A 386 16.46 -38.93 20.01
CA ASN A 386 15.62 -38.96 18.82
C ASN A 386 16.18 -39.90 17.74
N ILE A 387 15.52 -41.06 17.59
CA ILE A 387 15.89 -42.10 16.62
C ILE A 387 15.78 -41.60 15.17
N GLN A 388 14.79 -40.74 14.88
CA GLN A 388 14.54 -40.21 13.53
C GLN A 388 15.74 -39.40 13.04
N LEU A 389 16.32 -38.54 13.89
CA LEU A 389 17.50 -37.75 13.52
C LEU A 389 18.69 -38.63 13.13
N ARG A 390 18.89 -39.77 13.81
CA ARG A 390 19.97 -40.70 13.46
C ARG A 390 19.73 -41.37 12.10
N GLN A 391 18.47 -41.70 11.81
CA GLN A 391 18.07 -42.24 10.51
C GLN A 391 18.24 -41.19 9.40
N ASP A 392 17.82 -39.95 9.62
CA ASP A 392 17.97 -38.85 8.68
C ASP A 392 19.44 -38.56 8.37
N ILE A 393 20.33 -38.61 9.37
CA ILE A 393 21.78 -38.45 9.16
C ILE A 393 22.32 -39.59 8.29
N LYS A 394 21.93 -40.84 8.58
CA LYS A 394 22.37 -42.00 7.79
C LYS A 394 21.90 -41.88 6.34
N LEU A 395 20.64 -41.49 6.13
CA LEU A 395 20.07 -41.28 4.80
C LEU A 395 20.79 -40.14 4.06
N ALA A 396 21.04 -39.01 4.72
CA ALA A 396 21.75 -37.88 4.12
C ALA A 396 23.19 -38.24 3.73
N ARG A 397 23.89 -39.05 4.55
CA ARG A 397 25.24 -39.55 4.22
C ARG A 397 25.23 -40.49 3.02
N GLN A 398 24.27 -41.41 2.96
CA GLN A 398 24.12 -42.31 1.80
C GLN A 398 23.87 -41.51 0.51
N LYS A 399 23.02 -40.49 0.55
CA LYS A 399 22.76 -39.60 -0.59
C LYS A 399 23.99 -38.77 -1.00
N LEU A 400 24.81 -38.36 -0.03
CA LEU A 400 26.06 -37.67 -0.29
C LEU A 400 27.08 -38.60 -0.98
N GLU A 401 27.19 -39.85 -0.52
CA GLU A 401 28.05 -40.87 -1.14
C GLU A 401 27.59 -41.20 -2.56
N SER A 402 26.28 -41.36 -2.80
CA SER A 402 25.76 -41.59 -4.15
C SER A 402 26.00 -40.41 -5.08
N SER A 403 25.81 -39.17 -4.62
CA SER A 403 26.06 -37.96 -5.41
C SER A 403 27.53 -37.85 -5.83
N LYS A 404 28.48 -38.23 -4.97
CA LYS A 404 29.91 -38.20 -5.27
C LYS A 404 30.34 -39.28 -6.26
N HIS A 405 29.57 -40.37 -6.35
CA HIS A 405 29.84 -41.45 -7.29
C HIS A 405 29.40 -41.07 -8.71
N ASP A 406 28.23 -40.43 -8.87
CA ASP A 406 27.75 -39.93 -10.18
C ASP A 406 28.71 -38.91 -10.79
N ASP A 407 29.27 -37.98 -9.99
CA ASP A 407 30.24 -36.98 -10.47
C ASP A 407 31.57 -37.62 -10.94
N SER A 408 31.87 -38.87 -10.56
CA SER A 408 33.11 -39.57 -10.91
C SER A 408 33.03 -40.40 -12.20
N GLU A 409 31.82 -40.69 -12.70
CA GLU A 409 31.62 -41.48 -13.92
C GLU A 409 31.62 -40.60 -15.20
N ASP A 410 31.19 -39.33 -15.10
CA ASP A 410 31.14 -38.39 -16.24
C ASP A 410 32.52 -37.91 -16.73
N ASP A 411 33.57 -37.96 -15.90
CA ASP A 411 34.94 -37.54 -16.30
C ASP A 411 35.68 -38.60 -17.14
N SER A 412 35.06 -39.77 -17.39
CA SER A 412 35.69 -40.88 -18.12
C SER A 412 35.28 -41.01 -19.59
N THR A 413 34.40 -40.14 -20.11
CA THR A 413 33.84 -40.26 -21.48
C THR A 413 34.25 -39.17 -22.49
N GLU A 414 35.01 -38.14 -22.11
CA GLU A 414 35.43 -37.07 -23.05
C GLU A 414 36.84 -37.22 -23.67
N GLU A 415 37.67 -38.20 -23.29
CA GLU A 415 39.03 -38.36 -23.86
C GLU A 415 39.13 -39.22 -25.14
N GLY A 416 38.01 -39.56 -25.78
CA GLY A 416 38.02 -40.50 -26.90
C GLY A 416 37.28 -40.01 -28.14
N THR A 417 37.81 -39.03 -28.90
CA THR A 417 37.73 -38.94 -30.39
C THR A 417 38.43 -37.67 -30.88
N ILE A 418 39.75 -37.70 -31.08
CA ILE A 418 40.43 -36.92 -32.15
C ILE A 418 41.64 -37.74 -32.62
N LEU A 419 41.46 -38.49 -33.72
CA LEU A 419 42.53 -38.91 -34.62
C LEU A 419 42.07 -38.71 -36.06
#